data_AF-A0A9D6LXV6-F1
#
_entry.id   AF-A0A9D6LXV6-F1
#
_cell.length_a   1.000
_cell.length_b   1.000
_cell.length_c   1.000
_cell.angle_alpha   90.00
_cell.angle_beta   90.00
_cell.angle_gamma   90.00
#
_symmetry.space_group_name_H-M   'P 1'
#
loop_
_entity.id
_entity.type
_entity.pdbx_description
1 polymer ?
#
loop_
_entity_poly.entity_id
_entity_poly.type
_entity_poly.pdbx_seq_one_letter_code
_entity_poly.pdbx_strand_id
1 'polypeptide(L)'
;MKLFVLSLAVLFVAGPLVAAEDMETAFQSLKETVESKKDAAEIKKQAAETCALAREMIAGATSESDMDKARVKRAREIELYTEYALYATAVSAPHATAIDLLSTLEQQNPKSKYLDEGYLRYFQALSQTGAASKIPAIAEKALPNFPNNEDLLLVLADTAINRKQYDRALGYAKRVVAAVDKHKKPETMAAADWEKKRGTVLGHGHWIAGVVYYDKSQFYQADKELRAALPFIKGNDAMLGPALFDLGVANFQLGKMMMKKAQVLEAAKFSEQAAAVKGYSQAQMAAHNALEMKTEAGRMGAR
;
A
#
# COMPACT_ATOMS: atom_id res chain seq x y z
N MET A 1 17.75 47.46 -46.55
CA MET A 1 17.51 46.00 -46.47
C MET A 1 18.85 45.32 -46.24
N LYS A 2 19.27 45.19 -44.98
CA LYS A 2 19.29 43.94 -44.17
C LYS A 2 20.28 42.89 -44.71
N LEU A 3 21.55 43.03 -44.29
CA LEU A 3 22.56 41.97 -44.29
C LEU A 3 22.32 41.05 -43.08
N PHE A 4 22.25 39.76 -43.34
CA PHE A 4 22.09 38.70 -42.33
C PHE A 4 23.35 38.56 -41.48
N VAL A 5 23.20 38.69 -40.16
CA VAL A 5 24.20 38.28 -39.17
C VAL A 5 24.00 36.79 -38.92
N LEU A 6 25.00 35.98 -39.28
CA LEU A 6 25.07 34.57 -38.92
C LEU A 6 25.54 34.47 -37.46
N SER A 7 24.61 34.21 -36.55
CA SER A 7 24.92 33.92 -35.15
C SER A 7 25.38 32.46 -35.05
N LEU A 8 26.69 32.25 -34.92
CA LEU A 8 27.25 30.94 -34.62
C LEU A 8 26.94 30.62 -33.15
N ALA A 9 25.94 29.76 -32.91
CA ALA A 9 25.68 29.20 -31.60
C ALA A 9 26.81 28.22 -31.27
N VAL A 10 27.74 28.64 -30.39
CA VAL A 10 28.71 27.74 -29.77
C VAL A 10 27.94 26.89 -28.75
N LEU A 11 27.56 25.68 -29.16
CA LEU A 11 27.19 24.61 -28.23
C LEU A 11 28.44 24.25 -27.44
N PHE A 12 28.53 24.71 -26.20
CA PHE A 12 29.47 24.17 -25.22
C PHE A 12 29.06 22.72 -24.94
N VAL A 13 29.61 21.78 -25.71
CA VAL A 13 29.61 20.37 -25.34
C VAL A 13 30.66 20.26 -24.24
N ALA A 14 30.23 20.34 -22.98
CA ALA A 14 31.10 19.99 -21.86
C ALA A 14 31.64 18.57 -22.12
N GLY A 15 32.96 18.42 -22.16
CA GLY A 15 33.57 17.12 -22.44
C GLY A 15 33.18 16.10 -21.36
N PRO A 16 33.19 14.78 -21.66
CA PRO A 16 32.75 13.73 -20.74
C PRO A 16 33.54 13.64 -19.43
N LEU A 17 34.65 14.37 -19.28
CA LEU A 17 35.38 14.51 -18.02
C LEU A 17 34.71 15.54 -17.10
N VAL A 18 34.29 16.69 -17.65
CA VAL A 18 33.65 17.80 -16.91
C VAL A 18 32.28 17.34 -16.38
N ALA A 19 31.49 16.67 -17.23
CA ALA A 19 30.20 16.11 -16.81
C ALA A 19 30.32 15.09 -15.66
N ALA A 20 31.45 14.36 -15.57
CA ALA A 20 31.68 13.41 -14.48
C ALA A 20 32.04 14.11 -13.15
N GLU A 21 32.80 15.20 -13.23
CA GLU A 21 33.17 16.03 -12.08
C GLU A 21 31.96 16.78 -11.52
N ASP A 22 31.13 17.35 -12.39
CA ASP A 22 29.88 18.02 -12.01
C ASP A 22 28.92 17.07 -11.30
N MET A 23 28.74 15.85 -11.83
CA MET A 23 27.90 14.81 -11.23
C MET A 23 28.39 14.41 -9.83
N GLU A 24 29.70 14.18 -9.67
CA GLU A 24 30.26 13.76 -8.37
C GLU A 24 30.19 14.91 -7.35
N THR A 25 30.42 16.15 -7.78
CA THR A 25 30.26 17.36 -6.94
C THR A 25 28.82 17.51 -6.46
N ALA A 26 27.85 17.39 -7.37
CA ALA A 26 26.43 17.44 -7.03
C ALA A 26 26.03 16.31 -6.05
N PHE A 27 26.57 15.11 -6.25
CA PHE A 27 26.35 13.97 -5.37
C PHE A 27 26.89 14.20 -3.95
N GLN A 28 28.11 14.74 -3.79
CA GLN A 28 28.65 15.04 -2.46
C GLN A 28 27.86 16.15 -1.77
N SER A 29 27.48 17.21 -2.49
CA SER A 29 26.61 18.27 -1.96
C SER A 29 25.28 17.70 -1.45
N LEU A 30 24.62 16.82 -2.23
CA LEU A 30 23.40 16.16 -1.82
C LEU A 30 23.60 15.32 -0.55
N LYS A 31 24.71 14.58 -0.45
CA LYS A 31 25.04 13.81 0.76
C LYS A 31 25.17 14.69 1.99
N GLU A 32 25.94 15.76 1.89
CA GLU A 32 26.14 16.72 2.99
C GLU A 32 24.81 17.34 3.44
N THR A 33 23.95 17.72 2.50
CA THR A 33 22.63 18.28 2.81
C THR A 33 21.74 17.25 3.52
N VAL A 34 21.71 16.00 3.06
CA VAL A 34 20.97 14.89 3.70
C VAL A 34 21.50 14.62 5.12
N GLU A 35 22.81 14.57 5.31
CA GLU A 35 23.46 14.36 6.60
C GLU A 35 23.16 15.50 7.59
N SER A 36 23.06 16.73 7.09
CA SER A 36 22.71 17.91 7.91
C SER A 36 21.26 17.92 8.41
N LYS A 37 20.36 17.15 7.77
CA LYS A 37 18.91 17.01 8.07
C LYS A 37 18.13 18.33 8.13
N LYS A 38 18.60 19.40 7.48
CA LYS A 38 18.07 20.76 7.70
C LYS A 38 17.12 21.29 6.63
N ASP A 39 17.19 20.82 5.40
CA ASP A 39 16.45 21.46 4.30
C ASP A 39 15.88 20.46 3.29
N ALA A 40 14.60 20.11 3.47
CA ALA A 40 13.90 19.20 2.56
C ALA A 40 13.70 19.81 1.15
N ALA A 41 13.60 21.14 1.04
CA ALA A 41 13.44 21.79 -0.25
C ALA A 41 14.74 21.75 -1.05
N GLU A 42 15.87 22.00 -0.39
CA GLU A 42 17.19 21.88 -1.00
C GLU A 42 17.52 20.41 -1.34
N ILE A 43 17.21 19.45 -0.46
CA ILE A 43 17.36 18.01 -0.78
C ILE A 43 16.56 17.66 -2.03
N LYS A 44 15.31 18.12 -2.15
CA LYS A 44 14.47 17.87 -3.33
C LYS A 44 15.12 18.42 -4.60
N LYS A 45 15.61 19.65 -4.55
CA LYS A 45 16.27 20.32 -5.67
C LYS A 45 17.54 19.60 -6.07
N GLN A 46 18.45 19.36 -5.12
CA GLN A 46 19.72 18.70 -5.35
C GLN A 46 19.53 17.26 -5.84
N ALA A 47 18.53 16.53 -5.34
CA ALA A 47 18.19 15.19 -5.83
C ALA A 47 17.78 15.22 -7.31
N ALA A 48 16.96 16.17 -7.72
CA ALA A 48 16.54 16.32 -9.12
C ALA A 48 17.72 16.69 -10.04
N GLU A 49 18.54 17.66 -9.64
CA GLU A 49 19.74 18.10 -10.39
C GLU A 49 20.75 16.96 -10.52
N THR A 50 21.07 16.29 -9.42
CA THR A 50 21.99 15.15 -9.39
C THR A 50 21.47 13.98 -10.24
N CYS A 51 20.16 13.72 -10.19
CA CYS A 51 19.54 12.68 -11.02
C CYS A 51 19.64 13.02 -12.51
N ALA A 52 19.48 14.28 -12.90
CA ALA A 52 19.61 14.70 -14.28
C ALA A 52 21.04 14.49 -14.79
N LEU A 53 22.05 14.91 -14.02
CA LEU A 53 23.47 14.69 -14.36
C LEU A 53 23.82 13.21 -14.47
N ALA A 54 23.34 12.39 -13.53
CA ALA A 54 23.54 10.94 -13.58
C ALA A 54 22.92 10.33 -14.85
N ARG A 55 21.71 10.75 -15.23
CA ARG A 55 21.03 10.27 -16.45
C ARG A 55 21.74 10.70 -17.73
N GLU A 56 22.27 11.92 -17.75
CA GLU A 56 23.09 12.40 -18.87
C GLU A 56 24.36 11.55 -19.04
N MET A 57 25.06 11.25 -17.94
CA MET A 57 26.23 10.36 -17.95
C MET A 57 25.88 8.95 -18.45
N ILE A 58 24.74 8.41 -18.03
CA ILE A 58 24.25 7.09 -18.47
C ILE A 58 23.94 7.11 -19.97
N ALA A 59 23.26 8.15 -20.46
CA ALA A 59 22.88 8.26 -21.87
C ALA A 59 24.06 8.59 -22.79
N GLY A 60 25.09 9.26 -22.27
CA GLY A 60 26.29 9.67 -23.01
C GLY A 60 27.33 8.56 -23.21
N ALA A 61 27.15 7.36 -22.64
CA ALA A 61 28.05 6.23 -22.87
C ALA A 61 27.93 5.75 -24.33
N THR A 62 29.02 5.87 -25.09
CA THR A 62 29.06 5.54 -26.53
C THR A 62 29.89 4.30 -26.86
N SER A 63 30.59 3.72 -25.88
CA SER A 63 31.39 2.51 -26.05
C SER A 63 31.14 1.48 -24.93
N GLU A 64 31.45 0.21 -25.20
CA GLU A 64 31.43 -0.85 -24.19
C GLU A 64 32.76 -0.99 -23.43
N SER A 65 33.61 0.03 -23.45
CA SER A 65 34.87 0.03 -22.72
C SER A 65 34.65 -0.15 -21.21
N ASP A 66 35.63 -0.73 -20.51
CA ASP A 66 35.54 -0.92 -19.06
C ASP A 66 35.42 0.42 -18.32
N MET A 67 36.02 1.48 -18.87
CA MET A 67 35.91 2.85 -18.37
C MET A 67 34.47 3.37 -18.46
N ASP A 68 33.80 3.21 -19.60
CA ASP A 68 32.40 3.64 -19.77
C ASP A 68 31.47 2.80 -18.88
N LYS A 69 31.69 1.49 -18.79
CA LYS A 69 30.94 0.60 -17.88
C LYS A 69 31.06 1.05 -16.43
N ALA A 70 32.26 1.43 -15.97
CA ALA A 70 32.48 1.93 -14.61
C ALA A 70 31.75 3.26 -14.37
N ARG A 71 31.79 4.19 -15.33
CA ARG A 71 31.08 5.48 -15.26
C ARG A 71 29.58 5.30 -15.21
N VAL A 72 29.01 4.47 -16.09
CA VAL A 72 27.57 4.16 -16.10
C VAL A 72 27.15 3.51 -14.79
N LYS A 73 27.94 2.56 -14.27
CA LYS A 73 27.67 1.94 -12.97
C LYS A 73 27.64 2.98 -11.85
N ARG A 74 28.64 3.85 -11.77
CA ARG A 74 28.71 4.92 -10.77
C ARG A 74 27.52 5.87 -10.87
N ALA A 75 27.16 6.29 -12.09
CA ALA A 75 26.00 7.14 -12.33
C ALA A 75 24.68 6.48 -11.89
N ARG A 76 24.52 5.17 -12.10
CA ARG A 76 23.36 4.41 -11.60
C ARG A 76 23.29 4.34 -10.07
N GLU A 77 24.43 4.20 -9.40
CA GLU A 77 24.50 4.25 -7.94
C GLU A 77 24.10 5.64 -7.41
N ILE A 78 24.54 6.70 -8.09
CA ILE A 78 24.17 8.08 -7.76
C ILE A 78 22.68 8.33 -8.01
N GLU A 79 22.13 7.90 -9.16
CA GLU A 79 20.69 7.96 -9.46
C GLU A 79 19.89 7.28 -8.34
N LEU A 80 20.27 6.07 -7.93
CA LEU A 80 19.64 5.35 -6.83
C LEU A 80 19.71 6.11 -5.49
N TYR A 81 20.83 6.79 -5.21
CA TYR A 81 20.96 7.59 -4.01
C TYR A 81 20.03 8.81 -4.00
N THR A 82 19.78 9.43 -5.16
CA THR A 82 18.81 10.54 -5.22
C THR A 82 17.40 10.08 -4.83
N GLU A 83 17.01 8.86 -5.22
CA GLU A 83 15.74 8.26 -4.82
C GLU A 83 15.69 8.00 -3.31
N TYR A 84 16.78 7.44 -2.75
CA TYR A 84 16.93 7.24 -1.32
C TYR A 84 16.81 8.56 -0.55
N ALA A 85 17.47 9.62 -1.01
CA ALA A 85 17.47 10.93 -0.34
C ALA A 85 16.06 11.51 -0.23
N LEU A 86 15.28 11.44 -1.31
CA LEU A 86 13.87 11.86 -1.31
C LEU A 86 13.03 11.03 -0.33
N TYR A 87 13.14 9.70 -0.40
CA TYR A 87 12.40 8.80 0.48
C TYR A 87 12.75 8.97 1.95
N ALA A 88 14.04 8.89 2.30
CA ALA A 88 14.52 8.96 3.67
C ALA A 88 14.12 10.28 4.34
N THR A 89 14.19 11.39 3.59
CA THR A 89 13.72 12.69 4.07
C THR A 89 12.20 12.68 4.29
N ALA A 90 11.43 12.12 3.35
CA ALA A 90 9.97 12.05 3.44
C ALA A 90 9.45 11.23 4.63
N VAL A 91 10.17 10.17 5.04
CA VAL A 91 9.79 9.34 6.19
C VAL A 91 9.68 10.17 7.47
N SER A 92 10.60 11.09 7.70
CA SER A 92 10.63 11.95 8.90
C SER A 92 9.96 13.32 8.73
N ALA A 93 9.66 13.73 7.51
CA ALA A 93 9.16 15.08 7.24
C ALA A 93 7.67 15.25 7.64
N PRO A 94 7.20 16.49 7.90
CA PRO A 94 5.78 16.80 8.04
C PRO A 94 4.96 16.32 6.83
N HIS A 95 3.66 16.08 7.02
CA HIS A 95 2.81 15.45 5.99
C HIS A 95 2.84 16.17 4.63
N ALA A 96 2.76 17.50 4.60
CA ALA A 96 2.81 18.26 3.35
C ALA A 96 4.15 18.06 2.61
N THR A 97 5.27 18.08 3.34
CA THR A 97 6.60 17.86 2.79
C THR A 97 6.80 16.41 2.33
N ALA A 98 6.28 15.43 3.09
CA ALA A 98 6.34 14.03 2.69
C ALA A 98 5.60 13.78 1.37
N ILE A 99 4.44 14.42 1.17
CA ILE A 99 3.67 14.35 -0.09
C ILE A 99 4.51 14.92 -1.25
N ASP A 100 5.10 16.10 -1.07
CA ASP A 100 5.90 16.77 -2.09
C ASP A 100 7.11 15.90 -2.51
N LEU A 101 7.87 15.40 -1.53
CA LEU A 101 9.03 14.54 -1.76
C LEU A 101 8.66 13.20 -2.42
N LEU A 102 7.63 12.49 -1.93
CA LEU A 102 7.22 11.20 -2.51
C LEU A 102 6.58 11.37 -3.89
N SER A 103 5.88 12.47 -4.15
CA SER A 103 5.38 12.79 -5.48
C SER A 103 6.51 13.11 -6.46
N THR A 104 7.57 13.77 -5.98
CA THR A 104 8.78 14.03 -6.77
C THR A 104 9.49 12.72 -7.10
N LEU A 105 9.61 11.82 -6.12
CA LEU A 105 10.16 10.48 -6.33
C LEU A 105 9.35 9.69 -7.37
N GLU A 106 8.01 9.70 -7.27
CA GLU A 106 7.15 9.03 -8.25
C GLU A 106 7.32 9.59 -9.67
N GLN A 107 7.47 10.91 -9.81
CA GLN A 107 7.72 11.55 -11.10
C GLN A 107 9.12 11.23 -11.64
N GLN A 108 10.12 11.23 -10.77
CA GLN A 108 11.51 10.98 -11.13
C GLN A 108 11.72 9.52 -11.55
N ASN A 109 11.22 8.56 -10.76
CA ASN A 109 11.28 7.14 -11.08
C ASN A 109 10.06 6.39 -10.50
N PRO A 110 9.01 6.11 -11.30
CA PRO A 110 7.82 5.41 -10.83
C PRO A 110 8.04 3.92 -10.53
N LYS A 111 9.26 3.40 -10.78
CA LYS A 111 9.68 2.03 -10.46
C LYS A 111 10.72 1.99 -9.34
N SER A 112 10.94 3.10 -8.63
CA SER A 112 11.87 3.15 -7.52
C SER A 112 11.49 2.15 -6.43
N LYS A 113 12.45 1.36 -5.94
CA LYS A 113 12.23 0.47 -4.79
C LYS A 113 11.85 1.26 -3.53
N TYR A 114 12.30 2.51 -3.40
CA TYR A 114 11.97 3.36 -2.26
C TYR A 114 10.54 3.89 -2.34
N LEU A 115 9.97 3.96 -3.55
CA LEU A 115 8.56 4.27 -3.72
C LEU A 115 7.68 3.09 -3.27
N ASP A 116 8.09 1.86 -3.57
CA ASP A 116 7.45 0.62 -3.08
C ASP A 116 7.34 0.64 -1.53
N GLU A 117 8.43 0.98 -0.84
CA GLU A 117 8.46 1.12 0.62
C GLU A 117 7.72 2.37 1.14
N GLY A 118 7.48 3.37 0.29
CA GLY A 118 6.98 4.69 0.66
C GLY A 118 5.47 4.85 0.65
N TYR A 119 4.72 3.95 0.01
CA TYR A 119 3.27 4.14 -0.20
C TYR A 119 2.47 4.25 1.10
N LEU A 120 2.80 3.48 2.15
CA LEU A 120 2.16 3.64 3.46
C LEU A 120 2.28 5.07 3.98
N ARG A 121 3.49 5.64 3.96
CA ARG A 121 3.75 7.02 4.40
C ARG A 121 3.03 8.02 3.50
N TYR A 122 3.04 7.76 2.19
CA TYR A 122 2.42 8.64 1.21
C TYR A 122 0.90 8.76 1.44
N PHE A 123 0.22 7.62 1.56
CA PHE A 123 -1.21 7.56 1.77
C PHE A 123 -1.60 8.11 3.15
N GLN A 124 -0.83 7.81 4.20
CA GLN A 124 -1.03 8.42 5.50
C GLN A 124 -0.98 9.95 5.41
N ALA A 125 0.04 10.51 4.74
CA ALA A 125 0.19 11.96 4.61
C ALA A 125 -0.96 12.60 3.79
N LEU A 126 -1.38 11.95 2.70
CA LEU A 126 -2.53 12.40 1.91
C LEU A 126 -3.82 12.41 2.74
N SER A 127 -4.06 11.38 3.55
CA SER A 127 -5.22 11.33 4.43
C SER A 127 -5.21 12.45 5.47
N GLN A 128 -4.06 12.71 6.10
CA GLN A 128 -3.92 13.73 7.15
C GLN A 128 -3.97 15.17 6.61
N THR A 129 -3.74 15.38 5.31
CA THR A 129 -3.81 16.71 4.67
C THR A 129 -5.13 16.94 3.92
N GLY A 130 -6.13 16.07 4.08
CA GLY A 130 -7.43 16.19 3.41
C GLY A 130 -7.42 15.82 1.92
N ALA A 131 -6.33 15.24 1.43
CA ALA A 131 -6.16 14.79 0.05
C ALA A 131 -6.46 13.29 -0.16
N ALA A 132 -7.17 12.66 0.78
CA ALA A 132 -7.49 11.23 0.75
C ALA A 132 -8.17 10.77 -0.56
N SER A 133 -8.97 11.64 -1.19
CA SER A 133 -9.67 11.34 -2.44
C SER A 133 -8.74 11.03 -3.62
N LYS A 134 -7.45 11.41 -3.55
CA LYS A 134 -6.45 11.13 -4.59
C LYS A 134 -5.86 9.71 -4.49
N ILE A 135 -5.94 9.09 -3.31
CA ILE A 135 -5.26 7.82 -3.00
C ILE A 135 -5.62 6.69 -3.98
N PRO A 136 -6.90 6.46 -4.34
CA PRO A 136 -7.25 5.37 -5.26
C PRO A 136 -6.63 5.51 -6.65
N ALA A 137 -6.57 6.74 -7.18
CA ALA A 137 -6.01 7.00 -8.51
C ALA A 137 -4.48 6.80 -8.52
N ILE A 138 -3.81 7.21 -7.43
CA ILE A 138 -2.36 6.96 -7.26
C ILE A 138 -2.10 5.46 -7.19
N ALA A 139 -2.88 4.71 -6.39
CA ALA A 139 -2.71 3.28 -6.26
C ALA A 139 -2.94 2.52 -7.58
N GLU A 140 -3.96 2.90 -8.35
CA GLU A 140 -4.26 2.28 -9.64
C GLU A 140 -3.13 2.52 -10.66
N LYS A 141 -2.55 3.72 -10.68
CA LYS A 141 -1.40 4.08 -11.52
C LYS A 141 -0.12 3.33 -11.10
N ALA A 142 0.08 3.13 -9.81
CA ALA A 142 1.30 2.53 -9.25
C ALA A 142 1.33 0.99 -9.33
N LEU A 143 0.17 0.34 -9.23
CA LEU A 143 0.07 -1.13 -9.16
C LEU A 143 0.79 -1.88 -10.30
N PRO A 144 0.79 -1.41 -11.57
CA PRO A 144 1.54 -2.08 -12.63
C PRO A 144 3.06 -2.15 -12.38
N ASN A 145 3.63 -1.18 -11.66
CA ASN A 145 5.06 -1.17 -11.30
C ASN A 145 5.33 -2.02 -10.05
N PHE A 146 4.36 -2.08 -9.12
CA PHE A 146 4.48 -2.80 -7.85
C PHE A 146 3.29 -3.75 -7.65
N PRO A 147 3.18 -4.83 -8.43
CA PRO A 147 2.01 -5.70 -8.44
C PRO A 147 1.77 -6.45 -7.12
N ASN A 148 2.76 -6.51 -6.24
CA ASN A 148 2.67 -7.18 -4.95
C ASN A 148 2.75 -6.21 -3.77
N ASN A 149 2.68 -4.90 -3.99
CA ASN A 149 2.66 -3.95 -2.88
C ASN A 149 1.32 -4.04 -2.13
N GLU A 150 1.38 -4.42 -0.86
CA GLU A 150 0.21 -4.65 -0.03
C GLU A 150 -0.58 -3.37 0.28
N ASP A 151 0.10 -2.22 0.40
CA ASP A 151 -0.54 -0.94 0.67
C ASP A 151 -1.36 -0.47 -0.55
N LEU A 152 -0.82 -0.65 -1.77
CA LEU A 152 -1.54 -0.39 -3.02
C LEU A 152 -2.74 -1.32 -3.19
N LEU A 153 -2.52 -2.62 -2.99
CA LEU A 153 -3.54 -3.64 -3.14
C LEU A 153 -4.69 -3.44 -2.17
N LEU A 154 -4.40 -3.07 -0.92
CA LEU A 154 -5.43 -2.83 0.09
C LEU A 154 -6.30 -1.64 -0.25
N VAL A 155 -5.72 -0.51 -0.65
CA VAL A 155 -6.45 0.67 -1.14
C VAL A 155 -7.41 0.30 -2.28
N LEU A 156 -6.95 -0.51 -3.22
CA LEU A 156 -7.75 -0.91 -4.37
C LEU A 156 -8.83 -1.93 -3.99
N ALA A 157 -8.58 -2.81 -3.02
CA ALA A 157 -9.59 -3.69 -2.45
C ALA A 157 -10.69 -2.89 -1.76
N ASP A 158 -10.32 -1.92 -0.91
CA ASP A 158 -11.24 -1.00 -0.22
C ASP A 158 -12.06 -0.17 -1.21
N THR A 159 -11.40 0.39 -2.22
CA THR A 159 -12.09 1.17 -3.25
C THR A 159 -13.10 0.31 -4.01
N ALA A 160 -12.73 -0.93 -4.34
CA ALA A 160 -13.58 -1.85 -5.07
C ALA A 160 -14.79 -2.31 -4.25
N ILE A 161 -14.61 -2.68 -2.97
CA ILE A 161 -15.74 -3.12 -2.12
C ILE A 161 -16.72 -1.97 -1.88
N ASN A 162 -16.24 -0.75 -1.63
CA ASN A 162 -17.09 0.44 -1.46
C ASN A 162 -17.87 0.80 -2.73
N ARG A 163 -17.35 0.45 -3.92
CA ARG A 163 -18.03 0.59 -5.21
C ARG A 163 -18.86 -0.64 -5.61
N LYS A 164 -19.00 -1.62 -4.72
CA LYS A 164 -19.68 -2.91 -4.96
C LYS A 164 -19.11 -3.69 -6.15
N GLN A 165 -17.84 -3.47 -6.47
CA GLN A 165 -17.11 -4.20 -7.52
C GLN A 165 -16.52 -5.49 -6.94
N TYR A 166 -17.41 -6.39 -6.52
CA TYR A 166 -17.07 -7.54 -5.67
C TYR A 166 -15.99 -8.46 -6.25
N ASP A 167 -16.00 -8.75 -7.55
CA ASP A 167 -14.95 -9.56 -8.17
C ASP A 167 -13.57 -8.90 -8.11
N ARG A 168 -13.51 -7.58 -8.34
CA ARG A 168 -12.27 -6.81 -8.22
C ARG A 168 -11.80 -6.75 -6.77
N ALA A 169 -12.71 -6.48 -5.84
CA ALA A 169 -12.43 -6.43 -4.40
C ALA A 169 -11.83 -7.75 -3.92
N LEU A 170 -12.47 -8.88 -4.27
CA LEU A 170 -11.99 -10.21 -3.92
C LEU A 170 -10.63 -10.53 -4.57
N GLY A 171 -10.44 -10.13 -5.84
CA GLY A 171 -9.17 -10.32 -6.54
C GLY A 171 -8.02 -9.58 -5.86
N TYR A 172 -8.22 -8.33 -5.44
CA TYR A 172 -7.21 -7.56 -4.71
C TYR A 172 -7.00 -8.09 -3.30
N ALA A 173 -8.07 -8.38 -2.55
CA ALA A 173 -7.98 -8.91 -1.18
C ALA A 173 -7.16 -10.20 -1.09
N LYS A 174 -7.35 -11.14 -2.03
CA LYS A 174 -6.53 -12.35 -2.12
C LYS A 174 -5.06 -12.06 -2.41
N ARG A 175 -4.78 -11.06 -3.25
CA ARG A 175 -3.41 -10.63 -3.54
C ARG A 175 -2.77 -9.96 -2.33
N VAL A 176 -3.52 -9.19 -1.53
CA VAL A 176 -3.05 -8.63 -0.26
C VAL A 176 -2.54 -9.75 0.65
N VAL A 177 -3.38 -10.77 0.91
CA VAL A 177 -3.01 -11.89 1.78
C VAL A 177 -1.75 -12.60 1.26
N ALA A 178 -1.71 -12.90 -0.05
CA ALA A 178 -0.56 -13.56 -0.66
C ALA A 178 0.73 -12.71 -0.68
N ALA A 179 0.61 -11.39 -0.73
CA ALA A 179 1.74 -10.46 -0.70
C ALA A 179 2.35 -10.36 0.70
N VAL A 180 1.52 -10.22 1.74
CA VAL A 180 2.00 -10.08 3.12
C VAL A 180 2.77 -11.30 3.61
N ASP A 181 2.39 -12.51 3.17
CA ASP A 181 3.11 -13.74 3.53
C ASP A 181 4.51 -13.82 2.91
N LYS A 182 4.74 -13.10 1.80
CA LYS A 182 6.01 -13.10 1.07
C LYS A 182 6.90 -11.91 1.41
N HIS A 183 6.31 -10.82 1.89
CA HIS A 183 7.05 -9.62 2.23
C HIS A 183 7.92 -9.83 3.46
N LYS A 184 9.18 -9.46 3.31
CA LYS A 184 10.15 -9.46 4.40
C LYS A 184 10.02 -8.15 5.17
N LYS A 185 10.31 -8.21 6.47
CA LYS A 185 10.43 -7.02 7.31
C LYS A 185 11.42 -6.03 6.68
N PRO A 186 11.03 -4.76 6.44
CA PRO A 186 11.98 -3.73 6.05
C PRO A 186 13.09 -3.56 7.10
N GLU A 187 14.31 -3.25 6.68
CA GLU A 187 15.45 -3.02 7.60
C GLU A 187 15.19 -1.84 8.54
N THR A 188 14.50 -0.82 8.03
CA THR A 188 14.17 0.44 8.70
C THR A 188 13.02 0.33 9.71
N MET A 189 12.33 -0.82 9.79
CA MET A 189 11.16 -1.04 10.64
C MET A 189 11.46 -1.97 11.82
N ALA A 190 11.02 -1.59 13.02
CA ALA A 190 11.09 -2.45 14.19
C ALA A 190 10.22 -3.71 13.99
N ALA A 191 10.64 -4.84 14.56
CA ALA A 191 9.94 -6.12 14.39
C ALA A 191 8.49 -6.06 14.90
N ALA A 192 8.25 -5.39 16.03
CA ALA A 192 6.90 -5.24 16.57
C ALA A 192 5.99 -4.40 15.67
N ASP A 193 6.50 -3.31 15.10
CA ASP A 193 5.74 -2.45 14.17
C ASP A 193 5.42 -3.19 12.87
N TRP A 194 6.36 -4.00 12.40
CA TRP A 194 6.16 -4.85 11.24
C TRP A 194 5.08 -5.90 11.46
N GLU A 195 5.14 -6.65 12.57
CA GLU A 195 4.11 -7.64 12.88
C GLU A 195 2.73 -6.99 13.07
N LYS A 196 2.68 -5.79 13.66
CA LYS A 196 1.44 -5.00 13.75
C LYS A 196 0.91 -4.59 12.37
N LYS A 197 1.78 -4.11 11.47
CA LYS A 197 1.39 -3.77 10.08
C LYS A 197 0.85 -5.02 9.39
N ARG A 198 1.60 -6.13 9.44
CA ARG A 198 1.20 -7.41 8.84
C ARG A 198 -0.17 -7.86 9.32
N GLY A 199 -0.38 -7.90 10.63
CA GLY A 199 -1.66 -8.27 11.21
C GLY A 199 -2.79 -7.36 10.74
N THR A 200 -2.59 -6.04 10.73
CA THR A 200 -3.59 -5.06 10.25
C THR A 200 -3.98 -5.34 8.79
N VAL A 201 -2.99 -5.50 7.91
CA VAL A 201 -3.21 -5.71 6.48
C VAL A 201 -3.83 -7.09 6.20
N LEU A 202 -3.36 -8.15 6.87
CA LEU A 202 -3.94 -9.50 6.76
C LEU A 202 -5.39 -9.53 7.23
N GLY A 203 -5.67 -8.95 8.40
CA GLY A 203 -7.01 -8.84 8.95
C GLY A 203 -7.96 -8.14 7.99
N HIS A 204 -7.51 -7.05 7.37
CA HIS A 204 -8.32 -6.30 6.42
C HIS A 204 -8.54 -7.04 5.09
N GLY A 205 -7.50 -7.68 4.55
CA GLY A 205 -7.63 -8.52 3.36
C GLY A 205 -8.62 -9.68 3.55
N HIS A 206 -8.50 -10.42 4.64
CA HIS A 206 -9.43 -11.49 4.98
C HIS A 206 -10.86 -10.98 5.22
N TRP A 207 -11.01 -9.83 5.89
CA TRP A 207 -12.32 -9.22 6.12
C TRP A 207 -13.02 -8.86 4.82
N ILE A 208 -12.35 -8.16 3.89
CA ILE A 208 -12.90 -7.83 2.57
C ILE A 208 -13.31 -9.10 1.81
N ALA A 209 -12.43 -10.12 1.77
CA ALA A 209 -12.74 -11.36 1.10
C ALA A 209 -13.96 -12.06 1.71
N GLY A 210 -14.04 -12.11 3.04
CA GLY A 210 -15.13 -12.69 3.78
C GLY A 210 -16.48 -12.01 3.54
N VAL A 211 -16.53 -10.68 3.63
CA VAL A 211 -17.73 -9.89 3.34
C VAL A 211 -18.19 -10.08 1.89
N VAL A 212 -17.26 -10.08 0.93
CA VAL A 212 -17.59 -10.32 -0.48
C VAL A 212 -18.15 -11.73 -0.69
N TYR A 213 -17.58 -12.74 -0.03
CA TYR A 213 -18.10 -14.10 -0.10
C TYR A 213 -19.49 -14.23 0.53
N TYR A 214 -19.72 -13.54 1.64
CA TYR A 214 -21.02 -13.46 2.29
C TYR A 214 -22.08 -12.83 1.35
N ASP A 215 -21.78 -11.67 0.75
CA ASP A 215 -22.68 -10.99 -0.20
C ASP A 215 -23.02 -11.86 -1.41
N LYS A 216 -22.12 -12.77 -1.79
CA LYS A 216 -22.33 -13.77 -2.84
C LYS A 216 -23.01 -15.06 -2.39
N SER A 217 -23.45 -15.13 -1.13
CA SER A 217 -24.00 -16.35 -0.49
C SER A 217 -23.05 -17.55 -0.52
N GLN A 218 -21.73 -17.31 -0.66
CA GLN A 218 -20.69 -18.33 -0.63
C GLN A 218 -20.27 -18.57 0.83
N PHE A 219 -21.20 -19.09 1.62
CA PHE A 219 -21.09 -19.11 3.09
C PHE A 219 -19.89 -19.92 3.62
N TYR A 220 -19.45 -20.96 2.91
CA TYR A 220 -18.27 -21.73 3.31
C TYR A 220 -16.99 -20.88 3.21
N GLN A 221 -16.82 -20.16 2.10
CA GLN A 221 -15.69 -19.27 1.90
C GLN A 221 -15.77 -18.05 2.83
N ALA A 222 -16.98 -17.52 3.04
CA ALA A 222 -17.20 -16.42 3.98
C ALA A 222 -16.77 -16.81 5.41
N ASP A 223 -17.22 -17.97 5.91
CA ASP A 223 -16.84 -18.48 7.23
C ASP A 223 -15.32 -18.61 7.38
N LYS A 224 -14.66 -19.21 6.37
CA LYS A 224 -13.22 -19.38 6.37
C LYS A 224 -12.47 -18.05 6.46
N GLU A 225 -12.77 -17.11 5.58
CA GLU A 225 -12.05 -15.84 5.49
C GLU A 225 -12.35 -14.93 6.70
N LEU A 226 -13.61 -14.83 7.13
CA LEU A 226 -13.95 -14.00 8.29
C LEU A 226 -13.33 -14.53 9.58
N ARG A 227 -13.26 -15.86 9.78
CA ARG A 227 -12.52 -16.45 10.91
C ARG A 227 -11.03 -16.13 10.87
N ALA A 228 -10.42 -16.15 9.68
CA ALA A 228 -9.02 -15.75 9.51
C ALA A 228 -8.80 -14.26 9.83
N ALA A 229 -9.81 -13.40 9.62
CA ALA A 229 -9.75 -11.98 9.98
C ALA A 229 -9.87 -11.73 11.50
N LEU A 230 -10.68 -12.52 12.23
CA LEU A 230 -11.05 -12.24 13.63
C LEU A 230 -9.88 -11.93 14.58
N PRO A 231 -8.74 -12.67 14.58
CA PRO A 231 -7.63 -12.40 15.48
C PRO A 231 -7.01 -11.01 15.28
N PHE A 232 -7.10 -10.48 14.05
CA PHE A 232 -6.43 -9.25 13.64
C PHE A 232 -7.32 -8.01 13.73
N ILE A 233 -8.64 -8.18 13.63
CA ILE A 233 -9.61 -7.07 13.67
C ILE A 233 -10.18 -6.82 15.07
N LYS A 234 -9.72 -7.58 16.06
CA LYS A 234 -10.10 -7.37 17.47
C LYS A 234 -9.71 -5.95 17.91
N GLY A 235 -10.69 -5.19 18.40
CA GLY A 235 -10.51 -3.78 18.77
C GLY A 235 -10.76 -2.79 17.63
N ASN A 236 -11.03 -3.27 16.42
CA ASN A 236 -11.61 -2.46 15.34
C ASN A 236 -13.11 -2.75 15.24
N ASP A 237 -13.91 -2.07 16.05
CA ASP A 237 -15.36 -2.30 16.15
C ASP A 237 -16.09 -2.08 14.81
N ALA A 238 -15.56 -1.19 13.95
CA ALA A 238 -16.12 -0.93 12.62
C ALA A 238 -16.05 -2.16 11.69
N MET A 239 -15.07 -3.04 11.90
CA MET A 239 -14.92 -4.29 11.15
C MET A 239 -15.45 -5.50 11.92
N LEU A 240 -15.26 -5.50 13.24
CA LEU A 240 -15.57 -6.64 14.10
C LEU A 240 -17.09 -6.92 14.15
N GLY A 241 -17.92 -5.88 14.32
CA GLY A 241 -19.38 -6.03 14.32
C GLY A 241 -19.91 -6.69 13.05
N PRO A 242 -19.64 -6.12 11.86
CA PRO A 242 -20.01 -6.75 10.58
C PRO A 242 -19.46 -8.16 10.40
N ALA A 243 -18.18 -8.41 10.72
CA ALA A 243 -17.58 -9.73 10.55
C ALA A 243 -18.28 -10.81 11.38
N LEU A 244 -18.61 -10.50 12.64
CA LEU A 244 -19.33 -11.40 13.54
C LEU A 244 -20.78 -11.61 13.08
N PHE A 245 -21.43 -10.56 12.58
CA PHE A 245 -22.78 -10.68 12.04
C PHE A 245 -22.81 -11.62 10.84
N ASP A 246 -21.94 -11.39 9.85
CA ASP A 246 -21.82 -12.19 8.64
C ASP A 246 -21.43 -13.64 8.96
N LEU A 247 -20.53 -13.85 9.94
CA LEU A 247 -20.21 -15.18 10.46
C LEU A 247 -21.42 -15.88 11.07
N GLY A 248 -22.25 -15.16 11.82
CA GLY A 248 -23.49 -15.69 12.38
C GLY A 248 -24.41 -16.19 11.27
N VAL A 249 -24.68 -15.36 10.27
CA VAL A 249 -25.55 -15.75 9.15
C VAL A 249 -24.95 -16.89 8.33
N ALA A 250 -23.65 -16.83 7.99
CA ALA A 250 -22.97 -17.87 7.23
C ALA A 250 -23.03 -19.23 7.94
N ASN A 251 -22.72 -19.27 9.24
CA ASN A 251 -22.77 -20.51 10.03
C ASN A 251 -24.20 -21.03 10.18
N PHE A 252 -25.21 -20.15 10.25
CA PHE A 252 -26.59 -20.58 10.31
C PHE A 252 -27.03 -21.28 9.03
N GLN A 253 -26.70 -20.71 7.88
CA GLN A 253 -27.03 -21.30 6.57
C GLN A 253 -26.32 -22.64 6.36
N LEU A 254 -25.02 -22.71 6.66
CA LEU A 254 -24.26 -23.96 6.59
C LEU A 254 -24.79 -25.01 7.56
N GLY A 255 -25.10 -24.61 8.79
CA GLY A 255 -25.63 -25.48 9.83
C GLY A 255 -26.99 -26.08 9.45
N LYS A 256 -27.89 -25.28 8.86
CA LYS A 256 -29.18 -25.77 8.34
C LYS A 256 -28.98 -26.72 7.16
N MET A 257 -28.19 -26.31 6.16
CA MET A 257 -27.95 -27.10 4.95
C MET A 257 -27.33 -28.47 5.27
N MET A 258 -26.42 -28.52 6.24
CA MET A 258 -25.73 -29.75 6.64
C MET A 258 -26.41 -30.47 7.82
N MET A 259 -27.55 -29.97 8.31
CA MET A 259 -28.24 -30.47 9.51
C MET A 259 -27.33 -30.54 10.77
N LYS A 260 -26.40 -29.58 10.91
CA LYS A 260 -25.44 -29.50 12.01
C LYS A 260 -25.93 -28.53 13.10
N LYS A 261 -26.65 -29.06 14.10
CA LYS A 261 -27.12 -28.29 15.27
C LYS A 261 -26.01 -27.49 15.96
N ALA A 262 -24.82 -28.08 16.13
CA ALA A 262 -23.69 -27.41 16.77
C ALA A 262 -23.27 -26.14 16.02
N GLN A 263 -23.31 -26.16 14.68
CA GLN A 263 -22.96 -25.02 13.85
C GLN A 263 -24.04 -23.92 13.89
N VAL A 264 -25.33 -24.30 13.98
CA VAL A 264 -26.42 -23.34 14.23
C VAL A 264 -26.29 -22.68 15.61
N LEU A 265 -25.84 -23.40 16.63
CA LEU A 265 -25.58 -22.82 17.95
C LEU A 265 -24.35 -21.89 17.94
N GLU A 266 -23.33 -22.21 17.14
CA GLU A 266 -22.17 -21.32 16.95
C GLU A 266 -22.57 -20.03 16.22
N ALA A 267 -23.42 -20.12 15.21
CA ALA A 267 -24.01 -18.97 14.54
C ALA A 267 -24.68 -18.01 15.52
N ALA A 268 -25.49 -18.55 16.44
CA ALA A 268 -26.13 -17.74 17.47
C ALA A 268 -25.10 -17.00 18.34
N LYS A 269 -24.00 -17.66 18.73
CA LYS A 269 -22.93 -17.02 19.52
C LYS A 269 -22.26 -15.87 18.77
N PHE A 270 -21.99 -16.02 17.48
CA PHE A 270 -21.44 -14.93 16.68
C PHE A 270 -22.41 -13.75 16.59
N SER A 271 -23.70 -14.00 16.39
CA SER A 271 -24.71 -12.94 16.40
C SER A 271 -24.84 -12.26 17.77
N GLU A 272 -24.70 -12.97 18.88
CA GLU A 272 -24.63 -12.36 20.23
C GLU A 272 -23.39 -11.46 20.39
N GLN A 273 -22.24 -11.94 19.93
CA GLN A 273 -21.00 -11.15 19.98
C GLN A 273 -21.12 -9.90 19.12
N ALA A 274 -21.69 -10.00 17.91
CA ALA A 274 -21.98 -8.85 17.05
C ALA A 274 -22.90 -7.84 17.73
N ALA A 275 -23.96 -8.30 18.39
CA ALA A 275 -24.88 -7.45 19.15
C ALA A 275 -24.20 -6.70 20.31
N ALA A 276 -23.13 -7.27 20.87
CA ALA A 276 -22.35 -6.66 21.94
C ALA A 276 -21.29 -5.66 21.45
N VAL A 277 -21.02 -5.57 20.14
CA VAL A 277 -20.05 -4.62 19.59
C VAL A 277 -20.59 -3.19 19.70
N LYS A 278 -19.81 -2.31 20.34
CA LYS A 278 -20.19 -0.93 20.59
C LYS A 278 -20.36 -0.17 19.27
N GLY A 279 -21.48 0.54 19.13
CA GLY A 279 -21.74 1.39 17.96
C GLY A 279 -22.07 0.63 16.67
N TYR A 280 -22.18 -0.70 16.71
CA TYR A 280 -22.58 -1.47 15.55
C TYR A 280 -24.06 -1.23 15.22
N SER A 281 -24.33 -0.72 14.02
CA SER A 281 -25.67 -0.27 13.60
C SER A 281 -26.70 -1.40 13.49
N GLN A 282 -26.27 -2.65 13.33
CA GLN A 282 -27.16 -3.82 13.23
C GLN A 282 -27.21 -4.64 14.52
N ALA A 283 -26.79 -4.09 15.67
CA ALA A 283 -26.76 -4.82 16.94
C ALA A 283 -28.12 -5.43 17.33
N GLN A 284 -29.23 -4.70 17.12
CA GLN A 284 -30.57 -5.22 17.41
C GLN A 284 -30.95 -6.40 16.50
N MET A 285 -30.61 -6.31 15.21
CA MET A 285 -30.84 -7.40 14.26
C MET A 285 -30.00 -8.62 14.62
N ALA A 286 -28.75 -8.41 15.02
CA ALA A 286 -27.87 -9.47 15.49
C ALA A 286 -28.44 -10.18 16.74
N ALA A 287 -28.96 -9.42 17.71
CA ALA A 287 -29.61 -9.99 18.89
C ALA A 287 -30.86 -10.80 18.53
N HIS A 288 -31.67 -10.32 17.58
CA HIS A 288 -32.83 -11.04 17.08
C HIS A 288 -32.43 -12.35 16.38
N ASN A 289 -31.45 -12.29 15.46
CA ASN A 289 -30.90 -13.45 14.78
C ASN A 289 -30.44 -14.53 15.77
N ALA A 290 -29.75 -14.15 16.85
CA ALA A 290 -29.29 -15.10 17.85
C ALA A 290 -30.46 -15.87 18.51
N LEU A 291 -31.59 -15.22 18.79
CA LEU A 291 -32.77 -15.87 19.37
C LEU A 291 -33.42 -16.85 18.38
N GLU A 292 -33.53 -16.46 17.11
CA GLU A 292 -34.09 -17.31 16.07
C GLU A 292 -33.22 -18.55 15.83
N MET A 293 -31.90 -18.36 15.73
CA MET A 293 -30.94 -19.45 15.54
C MET A 293 -30.99 -20.46 16.69
N LYS A 294 -31.10 -20.00 17.94
CA LYS A 294 -31.29 -20.88 19.11
C LYS A 294 -32.61 -21.66 19.06
N THR A 295 -33.69 -20.98 18.66
CA THR A 295 -35.00 -21.61 18.49
C THR A 295 -34.94 -22.72 17.44
N GLU A 296 -34.31 -22.45 16.30
CA GLU A 296 -34.12 -23.43 15.23
C GLU A 296 -33.26 -24.62 15.69
N ALA A 297 -32.14 -24.37 16.37
CA ALA A 297 -31.31 -25.44 16.94
C ALA A 297 -32.09 -26.34 17.93
N GLY A 298 -33.05 -25.78 18.66
CA GLY A 298 -33.95 -26.54 19.53
C GLY A 298 -34.81 -27.53 18.74
N ARG A 299 -35.35 -27.10 17.60
CA ARG A 299 -36.19 -27.92 16.72
C ARG A 299 -35.40 -29.02 16.00
N MET A 300 -34.13 -28.79 15.70
CA MET A 300 -33.26 -29.77 15.02
C MET A 300 -33.00 -31.05 15.85
N GLY A 301 -33.18 -31.01 17.18
CA GLY A 301 -33.02 -32.18 18.04
C GLY A 301 -34.33 -32.88 18.41
N ALA A 302 -35.47 -32.42 17.90
CA ALA A 302 -36.81 -32.93 18.22
C ALA A 302 -37.44 -33.79 17.11
N ARG A 303 -36.62 -34.23 16.14
CA ARG A 303 -37.03 -35.09 15.02
C ARG A 303 -36.24 -36.37 15.02
#